data_AF-A0A838KKJ2-F1
#
_entry.id   AF-A0A838KKJ2-F1
#
_cell.length_a   1.000
_cell.length_b   1.000
_cell.length_c   1.000
_cell.angle_alpha   90.00
_cell.angle_beta   90.00
_cell.angle_gamma   90.00
#
_symmetry.space_group_name_H-M   'P 1'
#
loop_
_entity.id
_entity.type
_entity.pdbx_description
1 polymer ?
#
loop_
_entity_poly.entity_id
_entity_poly.type
_entity_poly.pdbx_seq_one_letter_code
_entity_poly.pdbx_strand_id
1 'polypeptide(L)' 'MTDDAKLVESDEELEHVLAELQEIETFEPPTGFRDGARITDEGVYEAAERDPEAYWAEQARQLHWDQPFTTVLDDS' A
#
# COMPACT_ATOMS: atom_id res chain seq x y z
N MET A 1 -8.34 26.66 -13.97
CA MET A 1 -7.92 25.39 -13.37
C MET A 1 -8.05 24.37 -14.49
N THR A 2 -7.08 24.41 -15.39
CA THR A 2 -7.10 23.63 -16.63
C THR A 2 -6.51 22.27 -16.28
N ASP A 3 -7.27 21.24 -16.57
CA ASP A 3 -6.86 19.85 -16.49
C ASP A 3 -5.72 19.65 -17.50
N ASP A 4 -4.49 19.54 -17.00
CA ASP A 4 -3.26 19.30 -17.78
C ASP A 4 -2.97 17.79 -17.83
N ALA A 5 -4.02 16.95 -17.91
CA ALA A 5 -3.85 15.55 -18.29
C ALA A 5 -3.47 15.52 -19.77
N LYS A 6 -2.17 15.60 -20.04
CA LYS A 6 -1.61 15.37 -21.37
C LYS A 6 -2.09 14.00 -21.84
N LEU A 7 -2.88 13.99 -22.91
CA LEU A 7 -3.45 12.79 -23.50
C LEU A 7 -2.27 11.99 -24.06
N VAL A 8 -1.99 10.82 -23.47
CA VAL A 8 -0.94 9.93 -23.95
C VAL A 8 -1.47 9.23 -25.19
N GLU A 9 -0.87 9.49 -26.35
CA GLU A 9 -1.41 9.02 -27.64
C GLU A 9 -0.76 7.72 -28.13
N SER A 10 0.28 7.21 -27.45
CA SER A 10 1.00 5.99 -27.83
C SER A 10 1.70 5.29 -26.66
N ASP A 11 2.00 3.99 -26.82
CA ASP A 11 2.77 3.20 -25.84
C ASP A 11 4.19 3.78 -25.63
N GLU A 12 4.82 4.33 -26.68
CA GLU A 12 6.15 4.95 -26.59
C GLU A 12 6.12 6.25 -25.74
N GLU A 13 5.06 7.05 -25.88
CA GLU A 13 4.84 8.23 -25.03
C GLU A 13 4.51 7.83 -23.58
N LEU A 14 3.78 6.72 -23.38
CA LEU A 14 3.52 6.17 -22.05
C LEU A 14 4.81 5.72 -21.37
N GLU A 15 5.68 4.99 -22.09
CA GLU A 15 6.98 4.54 -21.59
C GLU A 15 7.87 5.72 -21.21
N HIS A 16 7.89 6.78 -22.03
CA HIS A 16 8.66 8.00 -21.73
C HIS A 16 8.14 8.70 -20.46
N VAL A 17 6.82 8.87 -20.31
CA VAL A 17 6.23 9.50 -19.12
C VAL A 17 6.50 8.66 -17.87
N LEU A 18 6.41 7.33 -17.98
CA LEU A 18 6.73 6.42 -16.87
C LEU A 18 8.21 6.47 -16.49
N ALA A 19 9.11 6.64 -17.44
CA ALA A 19 10.54 6.83 -17.18
C ALA A 19 10.81 8.14 -16.42
N GLU A 20 10.20 9.26 -16.84
CA GLU A 20 10.32 10.55 -16.13
C GLU A 20 9.75 10.48 -14.71
N LEU A 21 8.63 9.77 -14.51
CA LEU A 21 8.05 9.54 -13.18
C LEU A 21 8.88 8.58 -12.31
N GLN A 22 9.73 7.74 -12.89
CA GLN A 22 10.66 6.90 -12.11
C GLN A 22 11.91 7.68 -11.66
N GLU A 23 12.22 8.82 -12.27
CA GLU A 23 13.29 9.72 -11.82
C GLU A 23 12.90 10.55 -10.58
N ILE A 24 11.70 10.34 -10.01
CA ILE A 24 11.24 11.04 -8.80
C ILE A 24 12.24 10.80 -7.65
N GLU A 25 12.80 11.90 -7.15
CA GLU A 25 13.68 11.92 -5.99
C GLU A 25 13.02 11.23 -4.77
N THR A 26 13.80 10.47 -4.02
CA THR A 26 13.32 9.88 -2.76
C THR A 26 13.26 10.96 -1.68
N PHE A 27 12.06 11.21 -1.14
CA PHE A 27 11.86 12.15 -0.05
C PHE A 27 11.72 11.40 1.27
N GLU A 28 12.78 11.43 2.09
CA GLU A 28 12.74 10.84 3.43
C GLU A 28 11.68 11.53 4.30
N PRO A 29 10.88 10.78 5.08
CA PRO A 29 9.93 11.38 6.00
C PRO A 29 10.66 12.23 7.06
N PRO A 30 10.13 13.41 7.43
CA PRO A 30 10.68 14.22 8.50
C PRO A 30 10.80 13.42 9.81
N THR A 31 11.79 13.73 10.65
CA THR A 31 12.04 13.01 11.91
C THR A 31 10.81 12.92 12.80
N GLY A 32 10.09 14.03 13.00
CA GLY A 32 8.86 14.04 13.79
C GLY A 32 7.73 13.17 13.23
N PHE A 33 7.75 12.87 11.93
CA PHE A 33 6.81 11.90 11.34
C PHE A 33 7.24 10.47 11.65
N ARG A 34 8.55 10.17 11.55
CA ARG A 34 9.11 8.84 11.87
C ARG A 34 8.91 8.48 13.34
N ASP A 35 9.05 9.44 14.24
CA ASP A 35 8.88 9.23 15.69
C ASP A 35 7.42 8.83 16.05
N GLY A 36 6.45 9.26 15.24
CA GLY A 36 5.03 8.94 15.41
C GLY A 36 4.56 7.71 14.61
N ALA A 37 5.46 7.00 13.92
CA ALA A 37 5.10 5.86 13.10
C ALA A 37 4.56 4.71 13.95
N ARG A 38 3.39 4.17 13.58
CA ARG A 38 2.80 3.00 14.25
C ARG A 38 3.49 1.70 13.89
N ILE A 39 4.01 1.64 12.67
CA ILE A 39 4.76 0.51 12.13
C ILE A 39 6.18 1.02 11.89
N THR A 40 7.16 0.39 12.54
CA THR A 40 8.58 0.70 12.41
C THR A 40 9.40 -0.51 11.96
N ASP A 41 8.79 -1.70 11.98
CA ASP A 41 9.37 -2.95 11.52
C ASP A 41 8.70 -3.34 10.19
N GLU A 42 9.51 -3.46 9.14
CA GLU A 42 9.07 -3.87 7.81
C GLU A 42 8.74 -5.37 7.74
N GLY A 43 9.10 -6.15 8.76
CA GLY A 43 8.77 -7.58 8.87
C GLY A 43 7.26 -7.87 8.83
N VAL A 44 6.40 -6.86 9.00
CA VAL A 44 4.95 -6.97 8.80
C VAL A 44 4.58 -7.42 7.39
N TYR A 45 5.36 -7.03 6.37
CA TYR A 45 5.09 -7.41 4.99
C TYR A 45 5.43 -8.89 4.76
N GLU A 46 6.60 -9.32 5.21
CA GLU A 46 6.98 -10.75 5.15
C GLU A 46 6.02 -11.63 5.94
N ALA A 47 5.52 -11.13 7.10
CA ALA A 47 4.52 -11.83 7.88
C ALA A 47 3.20 -11.99 7.13
N ALA A 48 2.72 -10.92 6.49
CA ALA A 48 1.51 -10.94 5.68
C ALA A 48 1.65 -11.82 4.43
N GLU A 49 2.83 -11.85 3.79
CA GLU A 49 3.08 -12.70 2.62
C GLU A 49 3.14 -14.19 2.99
N ARG A 50 3.70 -14.53 4.15
CA ARG A 50 3.88 -15.92 4.58
C ARG A 50 2.57 -16.62 4.89
N ASP A 51 1.63 -15.92 5.51
CA ASP A 51 0.28 -16.43 5.82
C ASP A 51 -0.74 -15.27 5.81
N PRO A 52 -1.27 -14.92 4.61
CA PRO A 52 -2.16 -13.78 4.46
C PRO A 52 -3.45 -13.90 5.28
N GLU A 53 -4.03 -15.10 5.34
CA GLU A 53 -5.26 -15.34 6.08
C GLU A 53 -5.02 -15.23 7.60
N ALA A 54 -3.96 -15.85 8.14
CA ALA A 54 -3.68 -15.71 9.57
C ALA A 54 -3.38 -14.26 9.94
N TYR A 55 -2.58 -13.56 9.13
CA TYR A 55 -2.24 -12.15 9.35
C TYR A 55 -3.50 -11.27 9.40
N TRP A 56 -4.37 -11.36 8.39
CA TRP A 56 -5.58 -10.55 8.33
C TRP A 56 -6.62 -10.94 9.39
N ALA A 57 -6.70 -12.22 9.75
CA ALA A 57 -7.55 -12.66 10.85
C ALA A 57 -7.12 -12.02 12.19
N GLU A 58 -5.82 -11.94 12.45
CA GLU A 58 -5.28 -11.27 13.64
C GLU A 58 -5.58 -9.77 13.64
N GLN A 59 -5.36 -9.08 12.52
CA GLN A 59 -5.69 -7.66 12.39
C GLN A 59 -7.19 -7.40 12.59
N ALA A 60 -8.05 -8.21 11.97
CA ALA A 60 -9.50 -8.07 12.09
C ALA A 60 -10.02 -8.29 13.51
N ARG A 61 -9.41 -9.19 14.29
CA ARG A 61 -9.80 -9.47 15.68
C ARG A 61 -9.49 -8.32 16.65
N GLN A 62 -8.70 -7.33 16.27
CA GLN A 62 -8.48 -6.12 17.07
C GLN A 62 -9.70 -5.18 17.06
N LEU A 63 -10.61 -5.36 16.10
CA LEU A 63 -11.84 -4.60 16.02
C LEU A 63 -12.91 -5.21 16.93
N HIS A 64 -13.86 -4.36 17.36
CA HIS A 64 -15.05 -4.86 18.04
C HIS A 64 -16.01 -5.46 17.03
N TRP A 65 -16.40 -6.72 17.27
CA TRP A 65 -17.41 -7.44 16.50
C TRP A 65 -18.58 -7.81 17.38
N ASP A 66 -19.80 -7.47 16.95
CA ASP A 66 -21.02 -7.97 17.58
C ASP A 66 -21.13 -9.49 17.44
N GLN A 67 -20.70 -10.02 16.29
CA GLN A 67 -20.56 -11.44 16.02
C GLN A 67 -19.21 -11.74 15.35
N PRO A 68 -18.40 -12.68 15.87
CA PRO A 68 -17.14 -13.06 15.24
C PRO A 68 -17.33 -13.65 13.84
N PHE A 69 -16.41 -13.34 12.93
CA PHE A 69 -16.33 -13.97 11.62
C PHE A 69 -15.81 -15.42 11.72
N THR A 70 -16.19 -16.25 10.75
CA THR A 70 -15.74 -17.66 10.67
C THR A 70 -14.84 -17.94 9.46
N THR A 71 -14.91 -17.10 8.43
CA THR A 71 -14.12 -17.20 7.20
C THR A 71 -13.32 -15.91 7.07
N VAL A 72 -12.01 -16.03 6.81
CA VAL A 72 -11.12 -14.86 6.69
C VAL A 72 -11.17 -14.29 5.27
N LEU A 73 -10.96 -15.15 4.27
CA LEU A 73 -10.99 -14.84 2.86
C LEU A 73 -11.92 -15.82 2.15
N ASP A 74 -12.73 -15.30 1.23
CA ASP A 74 -13.51 -16.10 0.28
C ASP A 74 -13.04 -15.68 -1.12
N ASP A 75 -12.34 -16.59 -1.81
CA ASP A 75 -11.71 -16.37 -3.11
C ASP A 75 -12.43 -17.10 -4.26
N SER A 76 -13.68 -17.53 -4.01
CA SER A 76 -14.49 -18.34 -4.94
C SER A 76 -15.23 -17.56 -6.04
#